data_AF-A0A2W4CT89-F1
#
_entry.id   AF-A0A2W4CT89-F1
#
_cell.length_a   1.000
_cell.length_b   1.000
_cell.length_c   1.000
_cell.angle_alpha   90.00
_cell.angle_beta   90.00
_cell.angle_gamma   90.00
#
_symmetry.space_group_name_H-M   'P 1'
#
loop_
_entity.id
_entity.type
_entity.pdbx_description
1 polymer ?
#
loop_
_entity_poly.entity_id
_entity_poly.type
_entity_poly.pdbx_seq_one_letter_code
_entity_poly.pdbx_strand_id
1 'polypeptide(L)'
;MVVVKKDRTPSVPGANKTYGHVSPALMFEKLRYDIFRLTQAKDTLHLVYASFDCAMDAWHLTDWVLSSVSDEAHLRLCGKMKSDRQGKARGFIEHNRVKLPLLEVCEKLANSAKHLIIDNDEPSIMNSVSVGFGPPFQSLQEGQPSRMFPVGKIVYGEQVIPVHDFYREVARQWSRVLWEEGLLPFHTMMEEFLSTGFETPDLWGTEASTETKKQ
;
A
#
# COMPACT_ATOMS: atom_id res chain seq x y z
N MET A 1 -33.75 9.78 -34.63
CA MET A 1 -32.41 9.54 -34.02
C MET A 1 -32.34 8.05 -33.69
N VAL A 2 -31.65 7.26 -34.51
CA VAL A 2 -31.60 5.79 -34.36
C VAL A 2 -30.44 5.45 -33.42
N VAL A 3 -30.74 4.95 -32.23
CA VAL A 3 -29.75 4.42 -31.30
C VAL A 3 -29.27 3.08 -31.84
N VAL A 4 -28.11 3.08 -32.50
CA VAL A 4 -27.42 1.84 -32.89
C VAL A 4 -26.96 1.16 -31.60
N LYS A 5 -27.65 0.08 -31.22
CA LYS A 5 -27.19 -0.81 -30.16
C LYS A 5 -25.87 -1.43 -30.63
N LYS A 6 -24.78 -1.10 -29.94
CA LYS A 6 -23.47 -1.71 -30.16
C LYS A 6 -23.58 -3.20 -29.86
N ASP A 7 -23.59 -4.02 -30.90
CA ASP A 7 -23.52 -5.47 -30.78
C ASP A 7 -22.28 -5.82 -29.97
N ARG A 8 -22.49 -6.38 -28.78
CA ARG A 8 -21.41 -6.93 -27.96
C ARG A 8 -20.94 -8.18 -28.68
N THR A 9 -19.69 -8.17 -29.12
CA THR A 9 -19.03 -9.38 -29.63
C THR A 9 -19.24 -10.53 -28.64
N PRO A 10 -19.55 -11.75 -29.13
CA PRO A 10 -19.73 -12.90 -28.27
C PRO A 10 -18.46 -13.12 -27.47
N SER A 11 -18.58 -13.10 -26.14
CA SER A 11 -17.47 -13.41 -25.24
C SER A 11 -17.04 -14.85 -25.48
N VAL A 12 -15.75 -15.07 -25.74
CA VAL A 12 -15.17 -16.42 -25.83
C VAL A 12 -15.46 -17.16 -24.53
N PRO A 13 -16.13 -18.33 -24.56
CA PRO A 13 -16.34 -19.13 -23.36
C PRO A 13 -14.99 -19.49 -22.72
N GLY A 14 -14.78 -19.05 -21.48
CA GLY A 14 -13.53 -19.29 -20.74
C GLY A 14 -12.50 -18.16 -20.80
N ALA A 15 -12.71 -17.09 -21.57
CA ALA A 15 -11.87 -15.90 -21.49
C ALA A 15 -12.25 -15.08 -20.25
N ASN A 16 -11.60 -15.36 -19.12
CA ASN A 16 -11.63 -14.43 -17.99
C ASN A 16 -11.01 -13.11 -18.47
N LYS A 17 -11.71 -12.00 -18.25
CA LYS A 17 -11.24 -10.64 -18.57
C LYS A 17 -10.15 -10.15 -17.60
N THR A 18 -9.38 -11.07 -17.01
CA THR A 18 -8.35 -10.78 -16.02
C THR A 18 -7.00 -11.12 -16.61
N TYR A 19 -6.14 -10.11 -16.70
CA TYR A 19 -4.78 -10.24 -17.20
C TYR A 19 -3.87 -10.74 -16.07
N GLY A 20 -3.58 -12.04 -16.05
CA GLY A 20 -2.53 -12.68 -15.21
C GLY A 20 -2.77 -12.75 -13.70
N HIS A 21 -3.43 -11.76 -13.09
CA HIS A 21 -3.83 -11.79 -11.69
C HIS A 21 -5.13 -12.57 -11.61
N VAL A 22 -5.11 -13.72 -10.93
CA VAL A 22 -6.29 -14.60 -10.78
C VAL A 22 -6.68 -14.81 -9.33
N SER A 23 -5.89 -14.29 -8.38
CA SER A 23 -6.11 -14.45 -6.95
C SER A 23 -5.59 -13.24 -6.16
N PRO A 24 -6.11 -13.02 -4.93
CA PRO A 24 -5.57 -12.02 -4.01
C PRO A 24 -4.08 -12.23 -3.71
N ALA A 25 -3.62 -13.48 -3.60
CA ALA A 25 -2.21 -13.80 -3.39
C ALA A 25 -1.32 -13.27 -4.52
N LEU A 26 -1.72 -13.43 -5.78
CA LEU A 26 -0.95 -12.90 -6.92
C LEU A 26 -0.96 -11.38 -6.99
N MET A 27 -2.06 -10.74 -6.56
CA MET A 27 -2.11 -9.29 -6.45
C MET A 27 -1.20 -8.79 -5.31
N PHE A 28 -1.12 -9.54 -4.20
CA PHE A 28 -0.20 -9.26 -3.11
C PHE A 28 1.27 -9.41 -3.53
N GLU A 29 1.60 -10.44 -4.32
CA GLU A 29 2.94 -10.58 -4.91
C GLU A 29 3.29 -9.41 -5.85
N LYS A 30 2.30 -8.86 -6.57
CA LYS A 30 2.49 -7.64 -7.36
C LYS A 30 2.87 -6.45 -6.47
N LEU A 31 2.16 -6.24 -5.36
CA LEU A 31 2.51 -5.21 -4.37
C LEU A 31 3.95 -5.38 -3.86
N ARG A 32 4.36 -6.61 -3.51
CA ARG A 32 5.74 -6.90 -3.07
C ARG A 32 6.76 -6.59 -4.17
N TYR A 33 6.45 -6.94 -5.41
CA TYR A 33 7.30 -6.62 -6.56
C TYR A 33 7.45 -5.11 -6.77
N ASP A 34 6.38 -4.34 -6.63
CA ASP A 34 6.43 -2.88 -6.77
C ASP A 34 7.17 -2.20 -5.60
N ILE A 35 7.08 -2.76 -4.38
CA ILE A 35 7.92 -2.35 -3.25
C ILE A 35 9.40 -2.64 -3.56
N PHE A 36 9.71 -3.80 -4.13
CA PHE A 36 11.06 -4.11 -4.57
C PHE A 36 11.54 -3.09 -5.62
N ARG A 37 10.74 -2.81 -6.66
CA ARG A 37 11.05 -1.76 -7.66
C ARG A 37 11.31 -0.40 -7.01
N LEU A 38 10.52 -0.03 -6.01
CA LEU A 38 10.69 1.21 -5.26
C LEU A 38 12.06 1.29 -4.57
N THR A 39 12.55 0.19 -3.99
CA THR A 39 13.90 0.13 -3.39
C THR A 39 15.04 0.19 -4.42
N GLN A 40 14.76 -0.14 -5.68
CA GLN A 40 15.74 -0.12 -6.77
C GLN A 40 15.70 1.17 -7.60
N ALA A 41 14.84 2.13 -7.26
CA ALA A 41 14.70 3.36 -8.01
C ALA A 41 15.99 4.20 -7.97
N LYS A 42 16.55 4.48 -9.15
CA LYS A 42 17.79 5.27 -9.30
C LYS A 42 17.53 6.75 -9.60
N ASP A 43 16.31 7.09 -9.97
CA ASP A 43 15.88 8.46 -10.26
C ASP A 43 14.46 8.71 -9.75
N THR A 44 14.12 10.00 -9.68
CA THR A 44 12.84 10.48 -9.16
C THR A 44 11.64 9.90 -9.90
N LEU A 45 11.73 9.72 -11.22
CA LEU A 45 10.59 9.28 -12.02
C LEU A 45 10.25 7.82 -11.70
N HIS A 46 11.25 6.94 -11.65
CA HIS A 46 11.06 5.55 -11.25
C HIS A 46 10.55 5.43 -9.81
N LEU A 47 11.04 6.29 -8.90
CA LEU A 47 10.57 6.33 -7.52
C LEU A 47 9.09 6.70 -7.45
N VAL A 48 8.67 7.75 -8.16
CA VAL A 48 7.28 8.23 -8.19
C VAL A 48 6.35 7.16 -8.77
N TYR A 49 6.72 6.56 -9.90
CA TYR A 49 5.92 5.52 -10.53
C TYR A 49 5.81 4.26 -9.68
N ALA A 50 6.92 3.76 -9.12
CA ALA A 50 6.87 2.59 -8.24
C ALA A 50 6.05 2.87 -6.97
N SER A 51 6.16 4.07 -6.39
CA SER A 51 5.34 4.49 -5.25
C SER A 51 3.86 4.53 -5.61
N PHE A 52 3.50 5.09 -6.77
CA PHE A 52 2.12 5.14 -7.24
C PHE A 52 1.55 3.74 -7.49
N ASP A 53 2.32 2.87 -8.15
CA ASP A 53 1.96 1.47 -8.39
C ASP A 53 1.72 0.73 -7.05
N CYS A 54 2.54 0.96 -6.02
CA CYS A 54 2.32 0.39 -4.68
C CYS A 54 0.99 0.83 -4.06
N ALA A 55 0.65 2.12 -4.14
CA ALA A 55 -0.62 2.63 -3.64
C ALA A 55 -1.82 2.02 -4.37
N MET A 56 -1.75 1.97 -5.70
CA MET A 56 -2.77 1.34 -6.55
C MET A 56 -2.95 -0.13 -6.21
N ASP A 57 -1.86 -0.87 -6.05
CA ASP A 57 -1.91 -2.29 -5.76
C ASP A 57 -2.48 -2.58 -4.39
N ALA A 58 -1.98 -1.89 -3.36
CA ALA A 58 -2.49 -2.02 -2.01
C ALA A 58 -3.98 -1.67 -1.92
N TRP A 59 -4.42 -0.65 -2.66
CA TRP A 59 -5.82 -0.28 -2.71
C TRP A 59 -6.68 -1.34 -3.41
N HIS A 60 -6.29 -1.72 -4.63
CA HIS A 60 -7.05 -2.67 -5.44
C HIS A 60 -7.05 -4.09 -4.89
N LEU A 61 -6.11 -4.45 -4.02
CA LEU A 61 -6.13 -5.71 -3.29
C LEU A 61 -7.46 -5.91 -2.53
N THR A 62 -8.11 -4.82 -2.11
CA THR A 62 -9.47 -4.82 -1.55
C THR A 62 -10.49 -5.46 -2.50
N ASP A 63 -10.48 -5.07 -3.78
CA ASP A 63 -11.41 -5.60 -4.78
C ASP A 63 -11.19 -7.11 -5.00
N TRP A 64 -9.91 -7.53 -5.03
CA TRP A 64 -9.54 -8.93 -5.15
C TRP A 64 -10.01 -9.76 -3.97
N VAL A 65 -9.79 -9.29 -2.74
CA VAL A 65 -10.25 -9.96 -1.52
C VAL A 65 -11.76 -10.09 -1.53
N LEU A 66 -12.50 -8.99 -1.71
CA LEU A 66 -13.96 -9.01 -1.69
C LEU A 66 -14.56 -9.88 -2.80
N SER A 67 -13.91 -9.98 -3.96
CA SER A 67 -14.35 -10.88 -5.02
C SER A 67 -14.14 -12.36 -4.68
N SER A 68 -13.13 -12.68 -3.88
CA SER A 68 -12.67 -14.06 -3.64
C SER A 68 -13.26 -14.72 -2.38
N VAL A 69 -13.77 -13.93 -1.44
CA VAL A 69 -14.35 -14.44 -0.19
C VAL A 69 -15.82 -14.87 -0.34
N SER A 70 -16.30 -15.66 0.62
CA SER A 70 -17.71 -16.05 0.78
C SER A 70 -18.60 -14.85 1.12
N ASP A 71 -19.92 -15.00 1.03
CA ASP A 71 -20.86 -13.92 1.38
C ASP A 71 -20.81 -13.54 2.86
N GLU A 72 -20.61 -14.53 3.75
CA GLU A 72 -20.42 -14.30 5.19
C GLU A 72 -19.14 -13.50 5.47
N ALA A 73 -18.02 -13.89 4.85
CA ALA A 73 -16.77 -13.18 4.98
C ALA A 73 -16.83 -11.79 4.33
N HIS A 74 -17.51 -11.64 3.19
CA HIS A 74 -17.75 -10.34 2.55
C HIS A 74 -18.53 -9.41 3.49
N LEU A 75 -19.61 -9.90 4.11
CA LEU A 75 -20.40 -9.14 5.09
C LEU A 75 -19.55 -8.75 6.30
N ARG A 76 -18.73 -9.66 6.83
CA ARG A 76 -17.83 -9.37 7.95
C ARG A 76 -16.76 -8.34 7.59
N LEU A 77 -16.20 -8.42 6.38
CA LEU A 77 -15.09 -7.57 5.95
C LEU A 77 -15.52 -6.17 5.52
N CYS A 78 -16.75 -5.94 5.05
CA CYS A 78 -17.17 -4.61 4.61
C CYS A 78 -18.56 -4.17 5.09
N GLY A 79 -19.26 -4.96 5.91
CA GLY A 79 -20.59 -4.64 6.43
C GLY A 79 -21.69 -4.67 5.36
N LYS A 80 -21.44 -5.24 4.18
CA LYS A 80 -22.38 -5.31 3.05
C LYS A 80 -22.45 -6.70 2.46
N MET A 81 -23.61 -7.07 1.91
CA MET A 81 -23.74 -8.32 1.17
C MET A 81 -23.00 -8.22 -0.17
N LYS A 82 -22.57 -9.36 -0.72
CA LYS A 82 -21.87 -9.39 -2.02
C LYS A 82 -22.74 -8.87 -3.17
N SER A 83 -24.06 -9.00 -3.05
CA SER A 83 -25.07 -8.46 -3.98
C SER A 83 -25.18 -6.93 -3.98
N ASP A 84 -24.78 -6.26 -2.90
CA ASP A 84 -24.92 -4.81 -2.77
C ASP A 84 -23.83 -4.10 -3.57
N ARG A 85 -24.20 -3.28 -4.56
CA ARG A 85 -23.21 -2.67 -5.47
C ARG A 85 -22.54 -1.41 -4.92
N GLN A 86 -23.06 -0.81 -3.86
CA GLN A 86 -22.65 0.51 -3.39
C GLN A 86 -21.90 0.45 -2.06
N GLY A 87 -20.89 1.31 -1.89
CA GLY A 87 -20.23 1.57 -0.61
C GLY A 87 -19.32 0.45 -0.08
N LYS A 88 -19.05 -0.61 -0.85
CA LYS A 88 -18.19 -1.73 -0.43
C LYS A 88 -16.80 -1.29 0.02
N ALA A 89 -16.20 -0.39 -0.76
CA ALA A 89 -14.84 0.07 -0.54
C ALA A 89 -14.72 0.85 0.79
N ARG A 90 -15.63 1.80 1.03
CA ARG A 90 -15.69 2.54 2.29
C ARG A 90 -16.00 1.64 3.49
N GLY A 91 -16.97 0.74 3.33
CA GLY A 91 -17.30 -0.24 4.37
C GLY A 91 -16.11 -1.13 4.72
N PHE A 92 -15.29 -1.52 3.74
CA PHE A 92 -14.09 -2.30 3.96
C PHE A 92 -13.04 -1.55 4.79
N ILE A 93 -12.75 -0.29 4.44
CA ILE A 93 -11.82 0.56 5.21
C ILE A 93 -12.31 0.68 6.66
N GLU A 94 -13.59 0.99 6.87
CA GLU A 94 -14.15 1.19 8.21
C GLU A 94 -14.06 -0.07 9.08
N HIS A 95 -14.39 -1.24 8.52
CA HIS A 95 -14.36 -2.51 9.27
C HIS A 95 -12.94 -3.03 9.51
N ASN A 96 -11.98 -2.66 8.66
CA ASN A 96 -10.59 -3.13 8.76
C ASN A 96 -9.62 -2.07 9.25
N ARG A 97 -10.07 -0.89 9.68
CA ARG A 97 -9.20 0.23 10.12
C ARG A 97 -8.14 -0.16 11.15
N VAL A 98 -8.42 -1.16 12.00
CA VAL A 98 -7.48 -1.65 13.02
C VAL A 98 -6.43 -2.58 12.41
N LYS A 99 -6.80 -3.37 11.40
CA LYS A 99 -5.90 -4.32 10.72
C LYS A 99 -5.11 -3.67 9.59
N LEU A 100 -5.70 -2.68 8.93
CA LEU A 100 -5.19 -1.98 7.75
C LEU A 100 -5.27 -0.45 7.95
N PRO A 101 -4.65 0.11 9.01
CA PRO A 101 -4.74 1.55 9.30
C PRO A 101 -4.17 2.44 8.17
N LEU A 102 -3.26 1.93 7.34
CA LEU A 102 -2.64 2.69 6.26
C LEU A 102 -3.41 2.63 4.92
N LEU A 103 -4.46 1.81 4.84
CA LEU A 103 -5.18 1.59 3.58
C LEU A 103 -5.91 2.84 3.06
N GLU A 104 -6.44 3.67 3.96
CA GLU A 104 -7.09 4.93 3.58
C GLU A 104 -6.10 5.90 2.91
N VAL A 105 -4.83 5.88 3.32
CA VAL A 105 -3.77 6.66 2.66
C VAL A 105 -3.51 6.11 1.25
N CYS A 106 -3.44 4.78 1.10
CA CYS A 106 -3.30 4.15 -0.22
C CYS A 106 -4.48 4.46 -1.14
N GLU A 107 -5.73 4.44 -0.65
CA GLU A 107 -6.92 4.85 -1.41
C GLU A 107 -6.78 6.28 -1.93
N LYS A 108 -6.43 7.22 -1.04
CA LYS A 108 -6.28 8.63 -1.39
C LYS A 108 -5.18 8.84 -2.44
N LEU A 109 -4.04 8.18 -2.28
CA LEU A 109 -2.94 8.20 -3.25
C LEU A 109 -3.31 7.56 -4.59
N ALA A 110 -4.01 6.42 -4.58
CA ALA A 110 -4.47 5.74 -5.79
C ALA A 110 -5.49 6.59 -6.57
N ASN A 111 -6.33 7.35 -5.86
CA ASN A 111 -7.32 8.23 -6.47
C ASN A 111 -6.78 9.61 -6.84
N SER A 112 -5.68 10.09 -6.24
CA SER A 112 -5.12 11.41 -6.54
C SER A 112 -4.63 11.54 -7.98
N ALA A 113 -4.23 10.45 -8.65
CA ALA A 113 -3.88 10.50 -10.08
C ALA A 113 -5.10 10.67 -11.00
N LYS A 114 -6.32 10.41 -10.50
CA LYS A 114 -7.58 10.59 -11.25
C LYS A 114 -8.12 12.01 -11.14
N HIS A 115 -7.73 12.73 -10.09
CA HIS A 115 -8.15 14.10 -9.80
C HIS A 115 -6.95 15.02 -10.00
N LEU A 116 -6.93 15.77 -11.11
CA LEU A 116 -5.86 16.73 -11.47
C LEU A 116 -5.61 17.80 -10.37
N ILE A 117 -6.54 17.92 -9.41
CA ILE A 117 -6.51 18.84 -8.28
C ILE A 117 -6.74 18.00 -7.03
N ILE A 118 -5.73 17.92 -6.16
CA ILE A 118 -5.88 17.41 -4.80
C ILE A 118 -6.46 18.57 -3.99
N ASP A 119 -7.66 18.42 -3.42
CA ASP A 119 -8.24 19.44 -2.54
C ASP A 119 -7.29 19.70 -1.36
N ASN A 120 -6.92 20.97 -1.17
CA ASN A 120 -5.95 21.42 -0.16
C ASN A 120 -6.46 21.34 1.30
N ASP A 121 -7.68 20.83 1.52
CA ASP A 121 -8.38 20.88 2.81
C ASP A 121 -8.31 19.58 3.64
N GLU A 122 -7.73 18.50 3.11
CA GLU A 122 -7.40 17.31 3.92
C GLU A 122 -5.94 17.38 4.42
N PRO A 123 -5.63 16.89 5.63
CA PRO A 123 -4.28 16.95 6.19
C PRO A 123 -3.27 16.19 5.31
N SER A 124 -2.69 16.95 4.38
CA SER A 124 -1.44 16.81 3.66
C SER A 124 -0.92 15.38 3.50
N ILE A 125 -1.65 14.53 2.76
CA ILE A 125 -0.99 13.37 2.14
C ILE A 125 -0.14 13.91 0.99
N MET A 126 1.09 14.30 1.32
CA MET A 126 2.04 14.81 0.35
C MET A 126 3.07 13.72 0.05
N ASN A 127 2.98 13.15 -1.14
CA ASN A 127 4.10 12.43 -1.73
C ASN A 127 5.15 13.46 -2.12
N SER A 128 6.19 13.57 -1.31
CA SER A 128 7.32 14.46 -1.60
C SER A 128 8.52 13.65 -2.04
N VAL A 129 9.23 14.16 -3.04
CA VAL A 129 10.53 13.64 -3.44
C VAL A 129 11.59 14.64 -3.01
N SER A 130 12.60 14.15 -2.31
CA SER A 130 13.80 14.86 -1.92
C SER A 130 15.02 14.17 -2.52
N VAL A 131 16.19 14.83 -2.47
CA VAL A 131 17.48 14.21 -2.82
C VAL A 131 18.18 13.79 -1.54
N GLY A 132 18.55 12.51 -1.45
CA GLY A 132 19.41 11.97 -0.41
C GLY A 132 20.87 11.86 -0.86
N PHE A 133 21.78 11.88 0.09
CA PHE A 133 23.21 11.66 -0.12
C PHE A 133 23.64 10.43 0.67
N GLY A 134 24.40 9.54 0.03
CA GLY A 134 24.93 8.32 0.65
C GLY A 134 26.43 8.20 0.46
N PRO A 135 27.18 7.76 1.48
CA PRO A 135 26.77 7.63 2.90
C PRO A 135 26.34 8.98 3.52
N PRO A 136 25.70 9.03 4.72
CA PRO A 136 25.40 10.30 5.39
C PRO A 136 26.64 11.17 5.37
N PHE A 137 26.48 12.46 5.07
CA PHE A 137 27.57 13.42 4.95
C PHE A 137 28.30 13.56 6.30
N GLN A 138 29.10 12.57 6.65
CA GLN A 138 30.26 12.71 7.49
C GLN A 138 31.27 13.37 6.56
N SER A 139 31.85 14.49 6.99
CA SER A 139 32.89 15.19 6.24
C SER A 139 33.80 14.15 5.59
N LEU A 140 33.69 14.01 4.26
CA LEU A 140 34.33 12.93 3.54
C LEU A 140 35.80 12.92 3.94
N GLN A 141 36.34 11.76 4.31
CA GLN A 141 37.76 11.55 4.05
C GLN A 141 37.96 11.87 2.57
N GLU A 142 38.87 12.79 2.27
CA GLU A 142 39.15 13.25 0.91
C GLU A 142 39.21 12.06 -0.07
N GLY A 143 38.37 12.07 -1.10
CA GLY A 143 38.41 11.09 -2.19
C GLY A 143 37.26 10.08 -2.29
N GLN A 144 36.29 10.05 -1.36
CA GLN A 144 35.10 9.20 -1.53
C GLN A 144 34.01 9.90 -2.36
N PRO A 145 33.56 9.34 -3.50
CA PRO A 145 32.48 9.94 -4.28
C PRO A 145 31.15 9.83 -3.52
N SER A 146 30.52 10.97 -3.23
CA SER A 146 29.15 11.00 -2.72
C SER A 146 28.19 10.50 -3.80
N ARG A 147 27.32 9.55 -3.46
CA ARG A 147 26.24 9.11 -4.35
C ARG A 147 24.97 9.87 -4.00
N MET A 148 24.42 10.58 -4.98
CA MET A 148 23.08 11.16 -4.89
C MET A 148 22.04 10.11 -5.30
N PHE A 149 20.94 10.04 -4.57
CA PHE A 149 19.81 9.17 -4.91
C PHE A 149 18.49 9.84 -4.49
N PRO A 150 17.37 9.53 -5.19
CA PRO A 150 16.07 10.06 -4.82
C PRO A 150 15.59 9.45 -3.51
N VAL A 151 14.94 10.25 -2.66
CA VAL A 151 14.29 9.82 -1.42
C VAL A 151 12.84 10.25 -1.46
N GLY A 152 11.93 9.28 -1.47
CA GLY A 152 10.50 9.52 -1.34
C GLY A 152 10.07 9.53 0.12
N LYS A 153 9.14 10.42 0.47
CA LYS A 153 8.53 10.49 1.79
C LYS A 153 7.02 10.63 1.67
N ILE A 154 6.31 9.95 2.56
CA ILE A 154 4.87 10.12 2.78
C ILE A 154 4.71 10.96 4.03
N VAL A 155 4.03 12.09 3.87
CA VAL A 155 3.58 12.91 5.00
C VAL A 155 2.15 12.50 5.33
N TYR A 156 1.87 12.17 6.59
CA TYR A 156 0.52 11.85 7.06
C TYR A 156 0.33 12.38 8.47
N GLY A 157 -0.52 13.40 8.62
CA GLY A 157 -0.57 14.20 9.84
C GLY A 157 0.79 14.85 10.11
N GLU A 158 1.35 14.64 11.31
CA GLU A 158 2.67 15.15 11.72
C GLU A 158 3.82 14.19 11.38
N GLN A 159 3.52 13.00 10.83
CA GLN A 159 4.51 11.97 10.57
C GLN A 159 5.10 12.12 9.17
N VAL A 160 6.42 11.93 9.09
CA VAL A 160 7.16 11.89 7.83
C VAL A 160 7.83 10.52 7.72
N ILE A 161 7.29 9.66 6.87
CA ILE A 161 7.69 8.26 6.77
C ILE A 161 8.43 8.04 5.44
N PRO A 162 9.60 7.38 5.41
CA PRO A 162 10.22 6.96 4.16
C PRO A 162 9.25 6.11 3.34
N VAL A 163 9.12 6.41 2.05
CA VAL A 163 8.09 5.79 1.19
C VAL A 163 8.21 4.25 1.15
N HIS A 164 9.42 3.71 1.23
CA HIS A 164 9.65 2.27 1.23
C HIS A 164 9.20 1.61 2.54
N ASP A 165 9.44 2.27 3.69
CA ASP A 165 9.00 1.76 4.99
C ASP A 165 7.48 1.78 5.11
N PHE A 166 6.84 2.85 4.62
CA PHE A 166 5.38 2.93 4.54
C PHE A 166 4.79 1.75 3.77
N TYR A 167 5.25 1.47 2.56
CA TYR A 167 4.67 0.38 1.77
C TYR A 167 5.07 -1.01 2.28
N ARG A 168 6.23 -1.17 2.93
CA ARG A 168 6.57 -2.41 3.65
C ARG A 168 5.57 -2.69 4.77
N GLU A 169 5.23 -1.67 5.55
CA GLU A 169 4.24 -1.80 6.61
C GLU A 169 2.83 -2.08 6.04
N VAL A 170 2.44 -1.43 4.96
CA VAL A 170 1.20 -1.75 4.23
C VAL A 170 1.18 -3.22 3.78
N ALA A 171 2.28 -3.73 3.22
CA ALA A 171 2.35 -5.12 2.80
C ALA A 171 2.25 -6.08 3.98
N ARG A 172 2.90 -5.77 5.11
CA ARG A 172 2.81 -6.56 6.36
C ARG A 172 1.39 -6.60 6.93
N GLN A 173 0.65 -5.49 6.86
CA GLN A 173 -0.75 -5.45 7.27
C GLN A 173 -1.63 -6.32 6.36
N TRP A 174 -1.37 -6.25 5.04
CA TRP A 174 -2.07 -7.08 4.05
C TRP A 174 -1.76 -8.56 4.18
N SER A 175 -0.50 -8.96 4.40
CA SER A 175 -0.14 -10.38 4.57
C SER A 175 -0.91 -11.00 5.73
N ARG A 176 -1.00 -10.28 6.86
CA ARG A 176 -1.80 -10.70 8.02
C ARG A 176 -3.27 -10.89 7.68
N VAL A 177 -3.91 -9.92 7.01
CA VAL A 177 -5.32 -10.03 6.63
C VAL A 177 -5.53 -11.18 5.67
N LEU A 178 -4.72 -11.30 4.63
CA LEU A 178 -4.83 -12.39 3.65
C LEU A 178 -4.63 -13.76 4.30
N TRP A 179 -3.70 -13.86 5.26
CA TRP A 179 -3.50 -15.07 6.03
C TRP A 179 -4.72 -15.43 6.90
N GLU A 180 -5.24 -14.48 7.67
CA GLU A 180 -6.42 -14.67 8.52
C GLU A 180 -7.67 -15.07 7.72
N GLU A 181 -7.77 -14.61 6.46
CA GLU A 181 -8.86 -14.95 5.53
C GLU A 181 -8.59 -16.24 4.72
N GLY A 182 -7.46 -16.92 4.92
CA GLY A 182 -7.09 -18.13 4.16
C GLY A 182 -6.81 -17.87 2.67
N LEU A 183 -6.47 -16.63 2.32
CA LEU A 183 -6.20 -16.17 0.95
C LEU A 183 -4.71 -16.15 0.61
N LEU A 184 -3.83 -16.35 1.59
CA LEU A 184 -2.38 -16.45 1.41
C LEU A 184 -1.89 -17.89 1.65
N PRO A 185 -1.12 -18.49 0.73
CA PRO A 185 -0.49 -19.79 0.97
C PRO A 185 0.48 -19.76 2.17
N PHE A 186 0.55 -20.86 2.93
CA PHE A 186 1.42 -20.98 4.10
C PHE A 186 2.92 -20.75 3.78
N HIS A 187 3.40 -21.19 2.62
CA HIS A 187 4.80 -21.02 2.24
C HIS A 187 5.19 -19.53 2.08
N THR A 188 4.29 -18.70 1.58
CA THR A 188 4.50 -17.26 1.42
C THR A 188 4.69 -16.56 2.77
N MET A 189 3.96 -16.99 3.80
CA MET A 189 4.11 -16.47 5.17
C MET A 189 5.47 -16.82 5.77
N MET A 190 5.97 -18.04 5.54
CA MET A 190 7.26 -18.45 6.10
C MET A 190 8.43 -17.64 5.54
N GLU A 191 8.40 -17.27 4.26
CA GLU A 191 9.42 -16.40 3.67
C GLU A 191 9.43 -15.01 4.31
N GLU A 192 8.25 -14.46 4.64
CA GLU A 192 8.12 -13.17 5.32
C GLU A 192 8.67 -13.26 6.76
N PHE A 193 8.35 -14.34 7.46
CA PHE A 193 8.84 -14.60 8.82
C PHE A 193 10.37 -14.78 8.88
N LEU A 194 10.95 -15.40 7.85
CA LEU A 194 12.40 -15.63 7.78
C LEU A 194 13.19 -14.42 7.24
N SER A 195 12.57 -13.59 6.41
CA SER A 195 13.24 -12.42 5.81
C SER A 195 13.20 -11.16 6.67
N THR A 196 12.24 -11.05 7.60
CA THR A 196 12.08 -9.88 8.48
C THR A 196 12.86 -9.97 9.80
N GLY A 197 13.52 -11.10 10.07
CA GLY A 197 14.48 -11.23 11.17
C GLY A 197 14.00 -10.67 12.52
N PHE A 198 12.86 -11.14 13.03
CA PHE A 198 12.36 -10.92 14.41
C PHE A 198 12.79 -9.60 15.10
N GLU A 199 12.53 -8.45 14.47
CA GLU A 199 12.40 -7.20 15.23
C GLU A 199 10.95 -7.13 15.72
N THR A 200 10.77 -7.33 17.02
CA THR A 200 9.47 -7.11 17.68
C THR A 200 9.05 -5.66 17.43
N PRO A 201 7.77 -5.38 17.10
CA PRO A 201 7.33 -4.01 16.95
C PRO A 201 7.46 -3.28 18.28
N ASP A 202 8.36 -2.30 18.38
CA ASP A 202 8.24 -1.22 19.36
C ASP A 202 7.08 -0.33 18.91
N LEU A 203 5.86 -0.85 19.13
CA LEU A 203 4.64 -0.09 19.00
C LEU A 203 4.55 0.83 20.21
N TRP A 204 5.14 2.03 20.06
CA TRP A 204 4.76 3.25 20.77
C TRP A 204 4.76 3.15 22.31
N GLY A 205 5.94 3.34 22.93
CA GLY A 205 5.99 3.57 24.37
C GLY A 205 7.37 3.69 24.99
N THR A 206 7.91 4.89 25.04
CA THR A 206 8.49 5.40 26.31
C THR A 206 8.48 6.93 26.29
N GLU A 207 7.48 7.48 26.95
CA GLU A 207 7.50 8.86 27.42
C GLU A 207 8.72 9.05 28.33
N ALA A 208 9.70 9.82 27.87
CA ALA A 208 10.71 10.38 28.77
C ALA A 208 10.10 11.60 29.49
N SER A 209 9.34 11.33 30.55
CA SER A 209 8.97 12.34 31.53
C SER A 209 10.21 12.64 32.39
N THR A 210 10.91 13.74 32.10
CA THR A 210 11.88 14.31 33.04
C THR A 210 11.16 15.30 33.94
N GLU A 211 10.70 14.82 35.10
CA GLU A 211 10.41 15.65 36.27
C GLU A 211 11.74 16.14 36.87
N THR A 212 12.02 17.42 36.72
CA THR A 212 13.09 18.11 37.44
C THR A 212 12.65 18.34 38.89
N LYS A 213 13.03 17.45 39.81
CA LYS A 213 12.95 17.73 41.25
C LYS A 213 14.15 18.57 41.69
N LYS A 214 13.83 19.74 42.23
CA LYS A 214 14.70 20.63 43.01
C LYS A 214 15.36 19.90 44.18
N GLN A 215 16.65 20.13 44.37
CA GLN A 215 17.29 20.32 45.68
C GLN A 215 18.17 21.55 45.62
#